data_AF-A0A935GEW6-F1
#
_entry.id   AF-A0A935GEW6-F1
#
_cell.length_a   1.000
_cell.length_b   1.000
_cell.length_c   1.000
_cell.angle_alpha   90.00
_cell.angle_beta   90.00
_cell.angle_gamma   90.00
#
_symmetry.space_group_name_H-M   'P 1'
#
loop_
_entity.id
_entity.type
_entity.pdbx_description
1 polymer ?
#
loop_
_entity_poly.entity_id
_entity_poly.type
_entity_poly.pdbx_seq_one_letter_code
_entity_poly.pdbx_strand_id
1 'polypeptide(L)' 'MQNYRCKDCGRQFRITTGTFVYRLQKKEKMLDYIRCMVAGKSLRACAKEVGISLPTSFAWRHKILAALQSFEDNINFFG' A
#
# COMPACT_ATOMS: atom_id res chain seq x y z
N MET A 1 16.06 12.60 1.29
CA MET A 1 15.55 11.39 0.59
C MET A 1 16.61 10.91 -0.38
N GLN A 2 17.03 9.65 -0.30
CA GLN A 2 18.21 9.14 -1.01
C GLN A 2 17.79 8.38 -2.27
N ASN A 3 18.33 8.79 -3.43
CA ASN A 3 18.12 8.13 -4.71
C ASN A 3 19.30 7.18 -4.98
N TYR A 4 19.01 5.91 -5.24
CA TYR A 4 19.99 4.89 -5.60
C TYR A 4 20.03 4.76 -7.11
N ARG A 5 21.23 4.60 -7.67
CA ARG A 5 21.44 4.41 -9.10
C ARG A 5 22.16 3.08 -9.28
N CYS A 6 21.58 2.19 -10.06
CA CYS A 6 22.27 0.97 -10.47
C CYS A 6 23.50 1.34 -11.30
N LYS A 7 24.65 0.75 -11.00
CA LYS A 7 25.91 1.03 -11.70
C LYS A 7 25.96 0.37 -13.08
N ASP A 8 25.28 -0.76 -13.26
CA ASP A 8 25.32 -1.53 -14.51
C ASP A 8 24.30 -1.04 -15.55
N CYS A 9 23.10 -0.62 -15.11
CA CYS A 9 22.02 -0.22 -16.03
C CYS A 9 21.61 1.25 -15.91
N GLY A 10 22.24 2.03 -15.02
CA GLY A 10 21.97 3.46 -14.84
C GLY A 10 20.59 3.80 -14.25
N ARG A 11 19.73 2.80 -14.01
CA ARG A 11 18.36 3.01 -13.55
C ARG A 11 18.35 3.61 -12.14
N GLN A 12 17.58 4.68 -11.97
CA GLN A 12 17.37 5.31 -10.67
C GLN A 12 16.19 4.66 -9.96
N PHE A 13 16.38 4.27 -8.71
CA PHE A 13 15.33 3.79 -7.83
C PHE A 13 15.51 4.40 -6.45
N ARG A 14 14.42 4.59 -5.71
CA ARG A 14 14.43 4.92 -4.30
C ARG A 14 14.28 3.62 -3.52
N ILE A 15 14.71 3.57 -2.26
CA ILE A 15 14.37 2.45 -1.37
C ILE A 15 12.85 2.27 -1.28
N THR A 16 12.11 3.38 -1.37
CA THR A 16 10.65 3.34 -1.41
C THR A 16 10.09 2.92 -2.76
N THR A 17 10.87 2.83 -3.84
CA THR A 17 10.38 2.45 -5.17
C THR A 17 10.05 0.96 -5.17
N GLY A 18 8.77 0.62 -5.41
CA GLY A 18 8.25 -0.74 -5.30
C GLY A 18 7.66 -1.10 -3.94
N THR A 19 7.82 -0.25 -2.91
CA THR A 19 7.13 -0.46 -1.63
C THR A 19 5.67 -0.02 -1.71
N PHE A 20 4.80 -0.60 -0.88
CA PHE A 20 3.39 -0.23 -0.76
C PHE A 20 3.16 1.28 -0.49
N VAL A 21 4.14 1.93 0.14
CA VAL A 21 4.16 3.38 0.43
C VAL A 21 4.63 4.23 -0.76
N TYR A 22 5.09 3.62 -1.85
CA TYR A 22 5.48 4.32 -3.08
C TYR A 22 4.26 5.00 -3.70
N ARG A 23 4.36 6.32 -3.93
CA ARG A 23 3.33 7.13 -4.59
C ARG A 23 2.02 7.26 -3.80
N LEU A 24 2.05 6.95 -2.50
CA LEU A 24 0.90 7.15 -1.64
C LEU A 24 0.79 8.62 -1.22
N GLN A 25 0.07 9.42 -2.01
CA GLN A 25 -0.09 10.87 -1.79
C GLN A 25 -0.84 11.20 -0.49
N LYS A 26 -1.63 10.28 0.06
CA LYS A 26 -2.50 10.49 1.23
C LYS A 26 -2.21 9.43 2.31
N LYS A 27 -0.98 9.41 2.83
CA LYS A 27 -0.54 8.43 3.85
C LYS A 27 -1.42 8.44 5.10
N GLU A 28 -1.82 9.63 5.54
CA GLU A 28 -2.69 9.83 6.71
C GLU A 28 -4.03 9.12 6.53
N LYS A 29 -4.68 9.36 5.38
CA LYS A 29 -5.96 8.74 5.02
C LYS A 29 -5.87 7.22 4.82
N MET A 30 -4.70 6.70 4.46
CA MET A 30 -4.55 5.25 4.31
C MET A 30 -4.56 4.55 5.66
N LEU A 31 -3.99 5.13 6.72
CA LEU A 31 -4.08 4.54 8.06
C LEU A 31 -5.54 4.45 8.52
N ASP A 32 -6.32 5.51 8.31
CA ASP A 32 -7.76 5.50 8.60
C ASP A 32 -8.50 4.46 7.76
N TYR A 33 -8.13 4.33 6.49
CA TYR A 33 -8.70 3.31 5.60
C TYR A 33 -8.40 1.87 6.07
N ILE A 34 -7.16 1.60 6.49
CA ILE A 34 -6.75 0.30 7.03
C ILE A 34 -7.53 0.00 8.31
N ARG A 35 -7.69 0.99 9.21
CA ARG A 35 -8.52 0.85 10.43
C ARG A 35 -9.96 0.48 10.07
N CYS A 36 -10.55 1.14 9.07
CA CYS A 36 -11.89 0.81 8.60
C CYS A 36 -11.99 -0.61 8.02
N MET A 37 -10.96 -1.03 7.28
CA MET A 37 -10.88 -2.36 6.67
C MET A 37 -10.72 -3.47 7.72
N VAL A 38 -9.89 -3.25 8.75
CA VAL A 38 -9.72 -4.17 9.90
C VAL A 38 -11.00 -4.25 10.73
N ALA A 39 -11.75 -3.15 10.86
CA ALA A 39 -13.06 -3.14 11.49
C ALA A 39 -14.16 -3.86 10.67
N GLY A 40 -13.83 -4.47 9.52
CA GLY A 40 -14.77 -5.22 8.69
C GLY A 40 -15.77 -4.36 7.92
N LYS A 41 -15.54 -3.04 7.81
CA LYS A 41 -16.46 -2.14 7.10
C LYS A 41 -16.43 -2.38 5.58
N SER A 42 -17.57 -2.13 4.92
CA SER A 42 -17.66 -2.25 3.47
C SER A 42 -16.83 -1.17 2.75
N LEU A 43 -16.40 -1.45 1.52
CA LEU A 43 -15.64 -0.50 0.68
C LEU A 43 -16.30 0.88 0.56
N ARG A 44 -17.64 0.92 0.53
CA ARG A 44 -18.43 2.17 0.48
C ARG A 44 -18.39 2.92 1.81
N ALA A 45 -18.48 2.22 2.93
CA ALA A 45 -18.35 2.83 4.26
C ALA A 45 -16.94 3.39 4.46
N CYS A 46 -15.90 2.63 4.15
CA CYS A 46 -14.51 3.10 4.20
C CYS A 46 -14.28 4.31 3.29
N ALA A 47 -14.86 4.30 2.09
CA ALA A 47 -14.76 5.41 1.15
C ALA A 47 -15.41 6.70 1.69
N LYS A 48 -16.59 6.57 2.33
CA LYS A 48 -17.31 7.67 2.95
C LYS A 48 -16.56 8.25 4.16
N GLU A 49 -16.04 7.40 5.03
CA GLU A 49 -15.31 7.82 6.25
C GLU A 49 -14.00 8.55 5.91
N VAL A 50 -13.25 8.04 4.94
CA VAL A 50 -11.95 8.61 4.55
C VAL A 50 -12.12 9.78 3.56
N GLY A 51 -13.31 9.95 3.00
CA GLY A 51 -13.62 10.94 1.97
C GLY A 51 -12.84 10.67 0.68
N ILE A 52 -12.92 9.45 0.17
CA ILE A 52 -12.34 9.01 -1.11
C ILE A 52 -13.42 8.43 -2.02
N SER A 53 -13.15 8.37 -3.32
CA SER A 53 -14.07 7.73 -4.26
C SER A 53 -14.05 6.21 -4.11
N LEU A 54 -15.16 5.55 -4.44
CA LEU A 54 -15.26 4.09 -4.40
C LEU A 54 -14.19 3.37 -5.26
N PRO A 55 -13.86 3.84 -6.49
CA PRO A 55 -12.76 3.26 -7.27
C PRO A 55 -11.40 3.37 -6.57
N THR A 56 -11.17 4.48 -5.86
CA THR A 56 -9.94 4.67 -5.07
C THR A 56 -9.87 3.67 -3.92
N SER A 57 -11.00 3.46 -3.23
CA SER A 57 -11.16 2.44 -2.19
C SER A 57 -10.83 1.03 -2.71
N PHE A 58 -11.36 0.65 -3.88
CA PHE A 58 -11.01 -0.63 -4.52
C PHE A 58 -9.52 -0.76 -4.84
N ALA A 59 -8.92 0.26 -5.46
CA ALA A 59 -7.49 0.25 -5.77
C ALA A 59 -6.62 0.16 -4.50
N TRP A 60 -7.03 0.83 -3.42
CA TRP A 60 -6.35 0.76 -2.13
C TRP A 60 -6.46 -0.62 -1.51
N ARG A 61 -7.64 -1.25 -1.55
CA ARG A 61 -7.83 -2.63 -1.08
C ARG A 61 -6.93 -3.60 -1.82
N HIS A 62 -6.85 -3.52 -3.15
CA HIS A 62 -5.94 -4.38 -3.93
C HIS A 62 -4.48 -4.14 -3.58
N LYS A 63 -4.05 -2.88 -3.39
CA LYS A 63 -2.68 -2.60 -2.95
C LYS A 63 -2.39 -3.15 -1.56
N ILE A 64 -3.34 -3.05 -0.62
CA ILE A 64 -3.20 -3.55 0.75
C ILE A 64 -3.08 -5.07 0.72
N LEU A 65 -3.97 -5.76 0.00
CA LEU A 65 -3.95 -7.22 -0.11
C LEU A 65 -2.69 -7.71 -0.83
N ALA A 66 -2.26 -7.05 -1.91
CA ALA A 66 -1.01 -7.38 -2.59
C ALA A 66 0.22 -7.17 -1.67
N ALA A 67 0.20 -6.11 -0.87
CA ALA A 67 1.24 -5.89 0.13
C ALA A 67 1.23 -6.98 1.20
N LEU A 68 0.06 -7.34 1.75
CA LEU A 68 -0.08 -8.42 2.73
C LEU A 68 0.38 -9.76 2.17
N GLN A 69 0.01 -10.10 0.94
CA GLN A 69 0.47 -11.32 0.28
C GLN A 69 1.99 -11.32 0.11
N SER A 70 2.57 -10.20 -0.33
CA SER A 70 4.04 -10.07 -0.40
C SER A 70 4.71 -10.13 0.98
N PHE A 71 4.00 -9.76 2.06
CA PHE A 71 4.50 -9.93 3.43
C PHE A 71 4.42 -11.38 3.88
N GLU A 72 3.33 -12.10 3.56
CA GLU A 72 3.19 -13.54 3.83
C GLU A 72 4.29 -14.35 3.15
N ASP A 73 4.67 -14.03 1.90
CA ASP A 73 5.82 -14.66 1.22
C ASP A 73 7.16 -14.43 1.94
N ASN A 74 7.28 -13.34 2.71
CA ASN A 74 8.46 -13.04 3.53
C ASN A 74 8.37 -13.63 4.95
N ILE A 75 7.20 -14.15 5.34
CA ILE A 75 6.96 -14.87 6.59
C ILE A 75 6.85 -16.36 6.22
N ASN A 76 7.90 -16.89 5.59
CA ASN A 76 8.11 -18.33 5.55
C ASN A 76 8.41 -18.81 6.98
N PHE A 77 7.37 -19.09 7.77
CA PHE A 77 7.48 -20.07 8.83
C PHE A 77 7.64 -21.43 8.13
N PHE A 78 8.88 -21.76 7.79
CA PHE A 78 9.27 -23.16 7.72
C PHE A 78 8.91 -23.78 9.07
N GLY A 79 7.83 -24.56 9.08
CA GLY A 79 7.66 -25.69 9.96
C GLY A 79 8.18 -26.92 9.25
#